data_AF-A0A7R9M7B9-F1
#
_entry.id   AF-A0A7R9M7B9-F1
#
_cell.length_a   1.000
_cell.length_b   1.000
_cell.length_c   1.000
_cell.angle_alpha   90.00
_cell.angle_beta   90.00
_cell.angle_gamma   90.00
#
_symmetry.space_group_name_H-M   'P 1'
#
loop_
_entity.id
_entity.type
_entity.pdbx_description
1 polymer ?
#
loop_
_entity_poly.entity_id
_entity_poly.type
_entity_poly.pdbx_seq_one_letter_code
_entity_poly.pdbx_strand_id
1 'polypeptide(L)'
;MDCIKIIANPEVKGFIGVYHSYENGIAYSHMATADNVLGKWTWFRAIGGPGIQGANSSATHPTIAVAEDGGFAVAWEQEPVRHLKFSYYKNWDDLVSGHVSKQYDAPQTLSKCAEGTPHFYYASSTYLDMGHHFYNNCDTDREARGDRDSSSFRGHDFMVIKAQKVKGDFST
;
A
#
# COMPACT_ATOMS: atom_id res chain seq x y z
N MET A 1 -12.04 -6.06 12.02
CA MET A 1 -11.01 -6.42 11.04
C MET A 1 -11.73 -6.74 9.75
N ASP A 2 -11.46 -5.97 8.70
CA ASP A 2 -11.91 -6.30 7.36
C ASP A 2 -10.67 -6.61 6.50
N CYS A 3 -10.62 -7.85 6.01
CA CYS A 3 -9.51 -8.52 5.30
C CYS A 3 -8.08 -8.31 5.86
N ILE A 4 -7.32 -9.40 6.04
CA ILE A 4 -5.90 -9.35 6.39
C ILE A 4 -5.03 -9.76 5.20
N LYS A 5 -4.01 -8.95 4.89
CA LYS A 5 -2.93 -9.32 3.95
C LYS A 5 -1.76 -9.84 4.75
N ILE A 6 -1.25 -11.01 4.39
CA ILE A 6 -0.26 -11.74 5.18
C ILE A 6 1.01 -11.94 4.35
N ILE A 7 2.17 -11.65 4.95
CA ILE A 7 3.49 -12.03 4.43
C ILE A 7 4.25 -12.84 5.49
N ALA A 8 5.18 -13.69 5.05
CA ALA A 8 6.19 -14.23 5.96
C ALA A 8 7.08 -13.09 6.44
N ASN A 9 7.49 -13.14 7.70
CA ASN A 9 8.44 -12.18 8.24
C ASN A 9 9.87 -12.63 7.93
N PRO A 10 10.65 -11.87 7.14
CA PRO A 10 12.03 -12.26 6.80
C PRO A 10 13.03 -11.97 7.93
N GLU A 11 12.68 -11.11 8.88
CA GLU A 11 13.59 -10.58 9.90
C GLU A 11 13.45 -11.32 11.25
N VAL A 12 12.23 -11.75 11.57
CA VAL A 12 11.96 -12.64 12.71
C VAL A 12 11.08 -13.81 12.29
N LYS A 13 11.17 -14.96 12.98
CA LYS A 13 10.31 -16.10 12.68
C LYS A 13 8.84 -15.73 12.86
N GLY A 14 7.99 -16.04 11.87
CA GLY A 14 6.54 -15.86 11.94
C GLY A 14 5.99 -15.12 10.72
N PHE A 15 4.87 -14.43 10.92
CA PHE A 15 4.10 -13.76 9.89
C PHE A 15 3.76 -12.33 10.30
N ILE A 16 3.72 -11.45 9.30
CA ILE A 16 3.20 -10.09 9.43
C ILE A 16 1.86 -10.05 8.71
N GLY A 17 0.88 -9.43 9.35
CA GLY A 17 -0.46 -9.24 8.82
C GLY A 17 -0.82 -7.77 8.88
N VAL A 18 -1.30 -7.21 7.76
CA VAL A 18 -1.86 -5.87 7.72
C VAL A 18 -3.34 -5.91 7.42
N TYR A 19 -4.11 -5.10 8.12
CA TYR A 19 -5.57 -5.05 8.01
C TYR A 19 -6.07 -3.66 8.41
N HIS A 20 -7.31 -3.34 8.11
CA HIS A 20 -7.92 -2.13 8.65
C HIS A 20 -9.06 -2.42 9.65
N SER A 21 -9.29 -1.45 10.53
CA SER A 21 -10.46 -1.39 11.39
C SER A 21 -10.90 0.05 11.61
N TYR A 22 -12.14 0.21 12.05
CA TYR A 22 -12.70 1.50 12.40
C TYR A 22 -12.67 1.69 13.92
N GLU A 23 -12.14 2.82 14.35
CA GLU A 23 -12.15 3.31 15.72
C GLU A 23 -12.90 4.64 15.74
N ASN A 24 -14.07 4.68 16.38
CA ASN A 24 -14.94 5.87 16.43
C ASN A 24 -15.24 6.48 15.04
N GLY A 25 -15.43 5.63 14.03
CA GLY A 25 -15.70 6.05 12.65
C GLY A 25 -14.46 6.45 11.83
N ILE A 26 -13.27 6.40 12.42
CA ILE A 26 -11.99 6.65 11.75
C ILE A 26 -11.35 5.32 11.37
N ALA A 27 -10.95 5.16 10.12
CA ALA A 27 -10.27 3.94 9.69
C ALA A 27 -8.77 4.03 9.96
N TYR A 28 -8.22 2.99 10.57
CA TYR A 28 -6.80 2.80 10.75
C TYR A 28 -6.37 1.54 10.02
N SER A 29 -5.20 1.60 9.39
CA SER A 29 -4.47 0.44 8.91
C SER A 29 -3.51 -0.01 9.99
N HIS A 30 -3.60 -1.26 10.40
CA HIS A 30 -2.84 -1.86 11.48
C HIS A 30 -1.91 -2.95 10.98
N MET A 31 -0.87 -3.21 11.77
CA MET A 31 0.00 -4.36 11.68
C MET A 31 -0.24 -5.27 12.88
N ALA A 32 -0.29 -6.57 12.62
CA ALA A 32 -0.28 -7.64 13.62
C ALA A 32 0.77 -8.70 13.25
N THR A 33 1.16 -9.50 14.23
CA THR A 33 2.10 -10.62 14.04
C THR A 33 1.52 -11.93 14.56
N ALA A 34 1.98 -13.05 14.00
CA ALA A 34 1.63 -14.39 14.44
C ALA A 34 2.77 -15.39 14.17
N ASP A 35 2.92 -16.41 15.02
CA ASP A 35 3.92 -17.47 14.81
C ASP A 35 3.55 -18.43 13.67
N ASN A 36 2.24 -18.57 13.40
CA ASN A 36 1.70 -19.36 12.30
C ASN A 36 0.43 -18.70 11.74
N VAL A 37 0.15 -18.91 10.45
CA VAL A 37 -0.94 -18.25 9.71
C VAL A 37 -2.32 -18.46 10.35
N LEU A 38 -2.58 -19.68 10.86
CA LEU A 38 -3.86 -20.06 11.48
C LEU A 38 -3.89 -19.80 13.00
N GLY A 39 -2.86 -19.13 13.53
CA GLY A 39 -2.65 -18.95 14.96
C GLY A 39 -3.29 -17.69 15.52
N LYS A 40 -2.90 -17.37 16.76
CA LYS A 40 -3.30 -16.12 17.39
C LYS A 40 -2.52 -14.96 16.77
N TRP A 41 -3.26 -14.02 16.19
CA TRP A 41 -2.74 -12.75 15.73
C TRP A 41 -2.72 -11.75 16.88
N THR A 42 -1.55 -11.12 17.09
CA THR A 42 -1.37 -10.09 18.12
C THR A 42 -1.22 -8.75 17.42
N TRP A 43 -2.11 -7.80 17.74
CA TRP A 43 -1.98 -6.43 17.27
C TRP A 43 -0.63 -5.85 17.72
N PHE A 44 0.04 -5.16 16.81
CA PHE A 44 1.34 -4.58 17.06
C PHE A 44 1.27 -3.05 17.08
N ARG A 45 0.77 -2.44 16.00
CA ARG A 45 0.64 -0.97 15.88
C ARG A 45 -0.28 -0.56 14.74
N ALA A 46 -0.63 0.73 14.69
CA ALA A 46 -1.11 1.36 13.46
C ALA A 46 0.07 1.75 12.53
N ILE A 47 -0.13 1.54 11.23
CA ILE A 47 0.81 1.85 10.13
C ILE A 47 0.21 2.85 9.13
N GLY A 48 -1.09 3.15 9.25
CA GLY A 48 -1.78 4.24 8.56
C GLY A 48 -3.01 4.69 9.35
N GLY A 49 -3.44 5.93 9.13
CA GLY A 49 -4.54 6.59 9.84
C GLY A 49 -4.09 7.90 10.52
N PRO A 50 -5.02 8.71 11.06
CA PRO A 50 -4.67 10.00 11.65
C PRO A 50 -3.62 9.88 12.77
N GLY A 51 -2.60 10.72 12.71
CA GLY A 51 -1.50 10.75 13.70
C GLY A 51 -0.38 9.74 13.43
N ILE A 52 -0.47 8.93 12.37
CA ILE A 52 0.61 8.04 11.93
C ILE A 52 1.46 8.75 10.88
N GLN A 53 2.79 8.64 10.97
CA GLN A 53 3.71 9.27 10.03
C GLN A 53 3.35 8.88 8.60
N GLY A 54 3.01 9.88 7.78
CA GLY A 54 2.60 9.68 6.40
C GLY A 54 1.14 9.43 6.15
N ALA A 55 0.29 9.36 7.17
CA ALA A 55 -1.14 9.31 6.98
C ALA A 55 -1.79 10.59 7.52
N ASN A 56 -2.62 11.22 6.69
CA ASN A 56 -3.22 12.52 7.01
C ASN A 56 -4.69 12.38 7.44
N SER A 57 -5.26 11.18 7.28
CA SER A 57 -6.69 10.88 7.42
C SER A 57 -6.87 9.35 7.47
N SER A 58 -8.13 8.90 7.48
CA SER A 58 -8.50 7.48 7.50
C SER A 58 -7.76 6.66 6.43
N ALA A 59 -7.31 5.47 6.79
CA ALA A 59 -6.52 4.57 5.94
C ALA A 59 -7.14 3.18 5.88
N THR A 60 -7.56 2.75 4.69
CA THR A 60 -8.29 1.49 4.44
C THR A 60 -7.53 0.57 3.49
N HIS A 61 -7.97 -0.69 3.41
CA HIS A 61 -7.47 -1.72 2.49
C HIS A 61 -5.93 -1.83 2.37
N PRO A 62 -5.18 -1.97 3.49
CA PRO A 62 -3.73 -1.98 3.41
C PRO A 62 -3.17 -3.24 2.75
N THR A 63 -1.97 -3.10 2.21
CA THR A 63 -1.13 -4.20 1.72
C THR A 63 0.33 -3.96 2.13
N ILE A 64 1.10 -5.04 2.21
CA ILE A 64 2.52 -5.02 2.58
C ILE A 64 3.31 -5.99 1.70
N ALA A 65 4.55 -5.64 1.39
CA ALA A 65 5.53 -6.50 0.74
C ALA A 65 6.92 -6.30 1.35
N VAL A 66 7.73 -7.36 1.34
CA VAL A 66 9.18 -7.24 1.56
C VAL A 66 9.77 -6.62 0.29
N ALA A 67 10.60 -5.60 0.44
CA ALA A 67 11.30 -5.00 -0.68
C ALA A 67 12.50 -5.85 -1.09
N GLU A 68 12.74 -6.00 -2.40
CA GLU A 68 13.82 -6.86 -2.94
C GLU A 68 15.20 -6.42 -2.45
N ASP A 69 15.40 -5.10 -2.29
CA ASP A 69 16.62 -4.49 -1.78
C ASP A 69 16.65 -4.34 -0.24
N GLY A 70 15.73 -5.01 0.45
CA GLY A 70 15.57 -4.99 1.90
C GLY A 70 14.49 -4.02 2.38
N GLY A 71 14.03 -4.20 3.62
CA GLY A 71 12.96 -3.38 4.20
C GLY A 71 11.56 -3.78 3.75
N PHE A 72 10.60 -2.87 3.94
CA PHE A 72 9.17 -3.13 3.78
C PHE A 72 8.47 -1.99 3.05
N ALA A 73 7.69 -2.33 2.04
CA ALA A 73 6.76 -1.42 1.40
C ALA A 73 5.34 -1.67 1.93
N VAL A 74 4.68 -0.60 2.35
CA VAL A 74 3.28 -0.60 2.79
C VAL A 74 2.50 0.34 1.88
N ALA A 75 1.29 -0.06 1.49
CA ALA A 75 0.35 0.81 0.82
C ALA A 75 -1.04 0.70 1.42
N TRP A 76 -1.85 1.74 1.26
CA TRP A 76 -3.26 1.77 1.66
C TRP A 76 -4.06 2.69 0.75
N GLU A 77 -5.37 2.62 0.87
CA GLU A 77 -6.32 3.58 0.32
C GLU A 77 -6.52 4.73 1.32
N GLN A 78 -6.10 5.93 0.90
CA GLN A 78 -6.15 7.14 1.70
C GLN A 78 -7.50 7.86 1.47
N GLU A 79 -8.30 7.94 2.53
CA GLU A 79 -9.57 8.69 2.56
C GLU A 79 -9.32 10.20 2.72
N PRO A 80 -10.28 11.09 2.40
CA PRO A 80 -11.63 10.84 1.88
C PRO A 80 -11.69 10.68 0.36
N VAL A 81 -10.56 10.94 -0.31
CA VAL A 81 -10.49 10.93 -1.77
C VAL A 81 -10.44 9.50 -2.31
N ARG A 82 -9.98 8.54 -1.48
CA ARG A 82 -9.80 7.13 -1.81
C ARG A 82 -8.77 6.96 -2.91
N HIS A 83 -7.53 7.34 -2.60
CA HIS A 83 -6.40 7.26 -3.51
C HIS A 83 -5.26 6.43 -2.91
N LEU A 84 -4.28 6.05 -3.73
CA LEU A 84 -3.19 5.20 -3.28
C LEU A 84 -2.15 5.99 -2.48
N LYS A 85 -1.74 5.45 -1.34
CA LYS A 85 -0.64 6.00 -0.55
C LYS A 85 0.36 4.94 -0.15
N PHE A 86 1.64 5.34 -0.11
CA PHE A 86 2.78 4.44 0.05
C PHE A 86 3.73 4.92 1.14
N SER A 87 4.24 3.96 1.91
CA SER A 87 5.32 4.14 2.87
C SER A 87 6.36 3.04 2.68
N TYR A 88 7.63 3.41 2.77
CA TYR A 88 8.76 2.48 2.81
C TYR A 88 9.48 2.59 4.14
N TYR A 89 9.76 1.43 4.75
CA TYR A 89 10.53 1.26 5.98
C TYR A 89 11.81 0.53 5.64
N LYS A 90 12.97 1.10 6.00
CA LYS A 90 14.27 0.59 5.56
C LYS A 90 14.61 -0.79 6.11
N ASN A 91 14.08 -1.14 7.27
CA ASN A 91 14.36 -2.39 7.98
C ASN A 91 13.22 -2.72 8.96
N TRP A 92 13.37 -3.82 9.69
CA TRP A 92 12.42 -4.25 10.71
C TRP A 92 12.22 -3.22 11.81
N ASP A 93 13.31 -2.66 12.33
CA ASP A 93 13.30 -1.68 13.43
C ASP A 93 12.50 -0.42 13.03
N ASP A 94 12.69 0.05 11.80
CA ASP A 94 11.92 1.15 11.21
C ASP A 94 10.43 0.80 11.11
N LEU A 95 10.09 -0.42 10.67
CA LEU A 95 8.69 -0.86 10.56
C LEU A 95 8.01 -0.93 11.95
N VAL A 96 8.67 -1.53 12.94
CA VAL A 96 8.08 -1.70 14.28
C VAL A 96 8.06 -0.40 15.07
N SER A 97 9.08 0.45 14.94
CA SER A 97 9.10 1.80 15.54
C SER A 97 8.26 2.81 14.75
N GLY A 98 7.91 2.49 13.51
CA GLY A 98 7.07 3.29 12.63
C GLY A 98 7.81 4.47 12.02
N HIS A 99 9.13 4.38 11.96
CA HIS A 99 9.98 5.36 11.33
C HIS A 99 9.92 5.18 9.81
N VAL A 100 9.13 6.00 9.14
CA VAL A 100 8.99 5.92 7.69
C VAL A 100 10.19 6.56 7.02
N SER A 101 10.89 5.81 6.16
CA SER A 101 12.07 6.29 5.45
C SER A 101 11.70 7.04 4.15
N LYS A 102 10.65 6.62 3.44
CA LYS A 102 10.16 7.30 2.22
C LYS A 102 8.63 7.23 2.14
N GLN A 103 7.99 8.28 1.61
CA GLN A 103 6.54 8.34 1.42
C GLN A 103 6.13 8.91 0.06
N TYR A 104 5.09 8.32 -0.52
CA TYR A 104 4.54 8.79 -1.78
C TYR A 104 3.01 8.79 -1.72
N ASP A 105 2.44 9.89 -2.16
CA ASP A 105 1.00 10.15 -2.16
C ASP A 105 0.58 10.26 -3.63
N ALA A 106 -0.05 9.22 -4.17
CA ALA A 106 -0.32 9.13 -5.60
C ALA A 106 -1.56 9.96 -5.96
N PRO A 107 -1.47 10.87 -6.96
CA PRO A 107 -2.65 11.53 -7.48
C PRO A 107 -3.59 10.53 -8.13
N GLN A 108 -4.90 10.78 -8.02
CA GLN A 108 -5.91 10.09 -8.81
C GLN A 108 -5.79 10.48 -10.28
N THR A 109 -5.81 9.49 -11.17
CA THR A 109 -5.67 9.69 -12.62
C THR A 109 -6.70 8.93 -13.46
N LEU A 110 -7.30 7.87 -12.92
CA LEU A 110 -8.26 6.97 -13.57
C LEU A 110 -9.72 7.22 -13.15
N SER A 111 -9.94 7.75 -11.95
CA SER A 111 -11.24 8.01 -11.34
C SER A 111 -11.21 9.30 -10.55
N LYS A 112 -12.32 10.04 -10.56
CA LYS A 112 -12.51 11.19 -9.66
C LYS A 112 -13.13 10.78 -8.32
N CYS A 113 -13.41 9.50 -8.12
CA CYS A 113 -14.19 8.99 -6.99
C CYS A 113 -13.42 8.01 -6.12
N ALA A 114 -12.69 7.06 -6.71
CA ALA A 114 -11.85 6.11 -5.98
C ALA A 114 -10.82 5.43 -6.90
N GLU A 115 -9.59 5.34 -6.41
CA GLU A 115 -8.43 4.60 -6.91
C GLU A 115 -7.71 3.99 -5.70
N GLY A 116 -8.10 2.79 -5.29
CA GLY A 116 -7.78 2.23 -3.98
C GLY A 116 -7.51 0.72 -4.02
N THR A 117 -7.65 0.06 -2.87
CA THR A 117 -7.44 -1.39 -2.72
C THR A 117 -6.10 -1.88 -3.33
N PRO A 118 -4.95 -1.36 -2.86
CA PRO A 118 -3.64 -1.70 -3.42
C PRO A 118 -3.28 -3.18 -3.25
N HIS A 119 -2.47 -3.69 -4.18
CA HIS A 119 -1.78 -4.97 -4.11
C HIS A 119 -0.39 -4.86 -4.73
N PHE A 120 0.65 -5.41 -4.10
CA PHE A 120 2.00 -5.42 -4.65
C PHE A 120 2.28 -6.69 -5.43
N TYR A 121 2.81 -6.54 -6.65
CA TYR A 121 3.46 -7.62 -7.40
C TYR A 121 4.98 -7.62 -7.18
N TYR A 122 5.55 -6.43 -6.96
CA TYR A 122 6.96 -6.24 -6.65
C TYR A 122 7.16 -4.94 -5.86
N ALA A 123 8.15 -4.92 -4.97
CA ALA A 123 8.57 -3.73 -4.26
C ALA A 123 10.10 -3.68 -4.09
N SER A 124 10.65 -2.47 -4.10
CA SER A 124 12.00 -2.12 -3.69
C SER A 124 11.99 -0.69 -3.15
N SER A 125 13.11 -0.20 -2.62
CA SER A 125 13.22 1.16 -2.12
C SER A 125 13.09 2.23 -3.22
N THR A 126 13.21 1.85 -4.50
CA THR A 126 13.14 2.77 -5.65
C THR A 126 12.07 2.42 -6.68
N TYR A 127 11.48 1.22 -6.65
CA TYR A 127 10.49 0.80 -7.65
C TYR A 127 9.37 -0.02 -7.01
N LEU A 128 8.13 0.25 -7.43
CA LEU A 128 6.92 -0.46 -7.04
C LEU A 128 6.17 -0.89 -8.32
N ASP A 129 5.72 -2.14 -8.34
CA ASP A 129 4.77 -2.67 -9.33
C ASP A 129 3.54 -3.17 -8.58
N MET A 130 2.38 -2.63 -8.95
CA MET A 130 1.19 -2.80 -8.15
C MET A 130 -0.10 -2.87 -8.95
N GLY A 131 -1.01 -3.70 -8.46
CA GLY A 131 -2.43 -3.66 -8.80
C GLY A 131 -3.18 -2.72 -7.88
N HIS A 132 -4.30 -2.21 -8.36
CA HIS A 132 -5.28 -1.46 -7.58
C HIS A 132 -6.65 -1.53 -8.27
N HIS A 133 -7.69 -1.12 -7.55
CA HIS A 133 -9.03 -0.96 -8.08
C HIS A 133 -9.31 0.53 -8.34
N PHE A 134 -10.15 0.83 -9.32
CA PHE A 134 -10.65 2.17 -9.55
C PHE A 134 -12.10 2.14 -10.00
N TYR A 135 -12.83 3.20 -9.64
CA TYR A 135 -14.23 3.36 -10.01
C TYR A 135 -14.36 4.09 -11.35
N ASN A 136 -14.46 3.35 -12.45
CA ASN A 136 -14.60 3.94 -13.79
C ASN A 136 -15.92 4.71 -13.88
N ASN A 137 -15.84 5.98 -14.31
CA ASN A 137 -16.96 6.92 -14.33
C ASN A 137 -17.74 7.00 -13.00
N CYS A 138 -17.09 6.71 -11.87
CA CYS A 138 -17.74 6.68 -10.55
C CYS A 138 -18.90 5.68 -10.44
N ASP A 139 -18.92 4.63 -11.25
CA ASP A 139 -20.02 3.67 -11.29
C ASP A 139 -19.56 2.21 -11.20
N THR A 140 -18.57 1.83 -12.01
CA THR A 140 -18.13 0.44 -12.11
C THR A 140 -16.75 0.24 -11.52
N ASP A 141 -16.61 -0.73 -10.61
CA ASP A 141 -15.31 -1.17 -10.12
C ASP A 141 -14.50 -1.89 -11.21
N ARG A 142 -13.23 -1.52 -11.36
CA ARG A 142 -12.31 -2.05 -12.37
C ARG A 142 -10.93 -2.22 -11.78
N GLU A 143 -10.22 -3.24 -12.24
CA GLU A 143 -8.82 -3.45 -11.89
C GLU A 143 -7.90 -2.63 -12.81
N ALA A 144 -6.82 -2.10 -12.23
CA ALA A 144 -5.73 -1.46 -12.93
C ALA A 144 -4.40 -1.94 -12.36
N ARG A 145 -3.34 -1.83 -13.18
CA ARG A 145 -1.96 -2.08 -12.77
C ARG A 145 -1.10 -0.88 -13.16
N GLY A 146 -0.25 -0.44 -12.24
CA GLY A 146 0.66 0.68 -12.44
C GLY A 146 2.09 0.28 -12.14
N ASP A 147 3.02 0.90 -12.88
CA ASP A 147 4.44 0.91 -12.56
C ASP A 147 4.86 2.35 -12.21
N ARG A 148 5.93 2.49 -11.41
CA ARG A 148 6.51 3.80 -11.08
C ARG A 148 7.44 4.34 -12.17
N ASP A 149 8.07 3.45 -12.94
CA ASP A 149 9.24 3.77 -13.76
C ASP A 149 9.06 3.64 -15.28
N SER A 150 7.85 3.43 -15.82
CA SER A 150 7.69 3.34 -17.27
C SER A 150 6.65 4.31 -17.84
N SER A 151 7.09 5.05 -18.86
CA SER A 151 6.21 5.57 -19.90
C SER A 151 6.15 4.62 -21.12
N SER A 152 6.64 3.38 -20.98
CA SER A 152 6.70 2.38 -22.06
C SER A 152 7.07 0.98 -21.52
N PHE A 153 6.22 -0.02 -21.79
CA PHE A 153 6.47 -1.43 -21.47
C PHE A 153 6.92 -2.22 -22.72
N ARG A 154 8.14 -2.80 -22.69
CA ARG A 154 8.68 -3.78 -23.66
C ARG A 154 8.59 -3.42 -25.16
N GLY A 155 8.85 -2.17 -25.54
CA GLY A 155 9.12 -1.81 -26.94
C GLY A 155 7.97 -1.99 -27.93
N HIS A 156 6.74 -2.15 -27.43
CA HIS A 156 5.52 -2.16 -28.25
C HIS A 156 4.64 -0.97 -27.85
N ASP A 157 4.26 -0.14 -28.82
CA ASP A 157 3.19 0.84 -28.66
C ASP A 157 1.88 0.07 -28.54
N PHE A 158 1.46 -0.18 -27.30
CA PHE A 158 0.14 -0.71 -27.04
C PHE A 158 -0.89 0.40 -27.19
N MET A 159 -1.88 0.15 -28.02
CA MET A 159 -3.23 0.71 -27.83
C MET A 159 -3.82 0.05 -26.58
N VAL A 160 -3.35 0.42 -25.39
CA VAL A 160 -3.93 0.03 -24.09
C VAL A 160 -4.77 1.20 -23.61
N ILE A 161 -6.04 0.92 -23.32
CA ILE A 161 -7.02 1.89 -22.85
C ILE A 161 -6.49 2.55 -21.56
N LYS A 162 -5.91 3.74 -21.69
CA LYS A 162 -5.62 4.74 -20.63
C LYS A 162 -5.17 4.15 -19.28
N ALA A 163 -4.31 3.16 -19.26
CA ALA A 163 -3.60 2.73 -18.06
C ALA A 163 -2.18 3.32 -18.11
N GLN A 164 -1.76 3.95 -17.03
CA GLN A 164 -0.45 4.56 -16.74
C GLN A 164 -0.36 6.08 -16.94
N LYS A 165 -0.32 6.80 -15.81
CA LYS A 165 0.93 7.42 -15.33
C LYS A 165 0.70 8.03 -13.94
N VAL A 166 1.25 7.41 -12.91
CA VAL A 166 1.46 8.07 -11.61
C VAL A 166 2.95 8.43 -11.55
N LYS A 167 3.27 9.66 -11.94
CA LYS A 167 4.64 10.19 -11.86
C LYS A 167 4.88 10.67 -10.43
N GLY A 168 5.62 9.89 -9.67
CA GLY A 168 5.93 10.13 -8.28
C GLY A 168 7.40 9.97 -7.96
N ASP A 169 8.06 11.06 -7.61
CA ASP A 169 9.43 11.02 -7.13
C ASP A 169 9.46 11.03 -5.58
N PHE A 170 10.37 10.26 -4.98
CA PHE A 170 10.75 10.42 -3.55
C PHE A 170 12.01 11.29 -3.41
N SER A 171 12.57 11.78 -4.51
CA SER A 171 13.68 12.72 -4.50
C SER A 171 13.14 14.14 -4.31
N THR A 172 13.37 14.63 -3.08
CA THR A 172 13.25 16.00 -2.55
C THR A 172 12.10 16.88 -3.03
#